data_AF-A0AA38JBX0-F1
#
_entry.id   AF-A0AA38JBX0-F1
#
_cell.length_a   1.000
_cell.length_b   1.000
_cell.length_c   1.000
_cell.angle_alpha   90.00
_cell.angle_beta   90.00
_cell.angle_gamma   90.00
#
_symmetry.space_group_name_H-M   'P 1'
#
loop_
_entity.id
_entity.type
_entity.pdbx_description
1 polymer ?
#
loop_
_entity_poly.entity_id
_entity_poly.type
_entity_poly.pdbx_seq_one_letter_code
_entity_poly.pdbx_strand_id
1 'polypeptide(L)'
;FGDPLAERLEYVLTQQTPFPGEPADKEGVRSRERFLAYRISDNSHLLIDSVYEDRELQVPTRLLVNPDFEPGPWFARQIGDSSAASETTSRPMGDARATRISQILNNSERYPGDDLPDFHPRRNEY
;
A
#
# COMPACT_ATOMS: atom_id res chain seq x y z
N PHE A 1 4.06 -28.96 3.19
CA PHE A 1 2.68 -29.31 2.77
C PHE A 1 1.91 -29.80 3.98
N GLY A 2 0.70 -29.27 4.19
CA GLY A 2 -0.17 -29.70 5.29
C GLY A 2 -0.22 -28.77 6.49
N ASP A 3 0.16 -27.49 6.34
CA ASP A 3 -0.16 -26.48 7.35
C ASP A 3 -1.37 -25.65 6.86
N PRO A 4 -2.58 -25.92 7.37
CA PRO A 4 -3.79 -25.24 6.90
C PRO A 4 -3.79 -23.74 7.20
N LEU A 5 -3.01 -23.28 8.19
CA LEU A 5 -2.90 -21.86 8.50
C LEU A 5 -2.04 -21.14 7.46
N ALA A 6 -0.92 -21.76 7.06
CA ALA A 6 -0.06 -21.23 6.02
C ALA A 6 -0.78 -21.20 4.66
N GLU A 7 -1.45 -22.30 4.29
CA GLU A 7 -2.20 -22.39 3.03
C GLU A 7 -3.35 -21.38 2.99
N ARG A 8 -4.08 -21.20 4.10
CA ARG A 8 -5.11 -20.16 4.20
C ARG A 8 -4.52 -18.76 4.06
N LEU A 9 -3.36 -18.49 4.67
CA LEU A 9 -2.70 -17.20 4.59
C LEU A 9 -2.33 -16.86 3.14
N GLU A 10 -1.65 -17.77 2.44
CA GLU A 10 -1.30 -17.63 1.02
C GLU A 10 -2.53 -17.38 0.16
N TYR A 11 -3.58 -18.19 0.36
CA TYR A 11 -4.81 -18.08 -0.41
C TYR A 11 -5.48 -16.71 -0.25
N VAL A 12 -5.68 -16.27 0.99
CA VAL A 12 -6.34 -14.98 1.27
C VAL A 12 -5.54 -13.82 0.69
N LEU A 13 -4.21 -13.81 0.88
CA LEU A 13 -3.37 -12.74 0.36
C LEU A 13 -3.38 -12.72 -1.17
N THR A 14 -3.30 -13.88 -1.83
CA THR A 14 -3.40 -14.00 -3.28
C THR A 14 -4.71 -13.45 -3.82
N GLN A 15 -5.85 -13.74 -3.16
CA GLN A 15 -7.17 -13.22 -3.56
C GLN A 15 -7.31 -11.71 -3.38
N GLN A 16 -6.48 -11.09 -2.53
CA GLN A 16 -6.53 -9.68 -2.20
C GLN A 16 -5.49 -8.85 -2.97
N THR A 17 -4.72 -9.48 -3.85
CA THR A 17 -3.85 -8.76 -4.79
C THR A 17 -4.66 -8.07 -5.91
N PRO A 18 -4.21 -6.91 -6.43
CA PRO A 18 -3.08 -6.11 -5.95
C PRO A 18 -3.41 -5.34 -4.66
N PHE A 19 -2.39 -5.10 -3.82
CA PHE A 19 -2.50 -4.28 -2.62
C PHE A 19 -2.36 -2.78 -2.96
N PRO A 20 -2.82 -1.86 -2.08
CA PRO A 20 -2.69 -0.42 -2.31
C PRO A 20 -1.24 0.01 -2.56
N GLY A 21 -1.02 0.78 -3.63
CA GLY A 21 0.32 1.26 -4.03
C GLY A 21 1.09 0.31 -4.95
N GLU A 22 0.52 -0.87 -5.27
CA GLU A 22 1.16 -1.80 -6.21
C GLU A 22 0.80 -1.48 -7.66
N PRO A 23 1.80 -1.45 -8.57
CA PRO A 23 1.55 -1.36 -10.01
C PRO A 23 0.86 -2.64 -10.51
N ALA A 24 -0.34 -2.49 -11.08
CA ALA A 24 -1.15 -3.63 -11.53
C ALA A 24 -0.52 -4.41 -12.71
N ASP A 25 0.44 -3.80 -13.40
CA ASP A 25 1.19 -4.31 -14.55
C ASP A 25 2.54 -4.93 -14.16
N LYS A 26 2.99 -4.78 -12.91
CA LYS A 26 4.23 -5.40 -12.45
C LYS A 26 4.09 -6.92 -12.46
N GLU A 27 5.08 -7.56 -13.08
CA GLU A 27 5.15 -9.01 -13.18
C GLU A 27 5.11 -9.66 -11.79
N GLY A 28 4.36 -10.76 -11.67
CA GLY A 28 4.22 -11.49 -10.41
C GLY A 28 3.18 -10.93 -9.43
N VAL A 29 2.73 -9.68 -9.56
CA VAL A 29 1.77 -9.06 -8.60
C VAL A 29 0.48 -9.88 -8.45
N ARG A 30 -0.02 -10.44 -9.56
CA ARG A 30 -1.21 -11.30 -9.62
C ARG A 30 -0.89 -12.79 -9.69
N SER A 31 0.38 -13.16 -9.51
CA SER A 31 0.78 -14.57 -9.54
C SER A 31 0.20 -15.30 -8.34
N ARG A 32 -0.26 -16.53 -8.57
CA ARG A 32 -0.65 -17.45 -7.49
C ARG A 32 0.55 -17.91 -6.66
N GLU A 33 1.74 -17.77 -7.21
CA GLU A 33 3.02 -18.17 -6.60
C GLU A 33 3.72 -16.99 -5.92
N ARG A 34 3.04 -15.85 -5.79
CA ARG A 34 3.59 -14.64 -5.18
C ARG A 34 3.93 -14.86 -3.70
N PHE A 35 3.01 -15.49 -2.98
CA PHE A 35 3.12 -15.69 -1.54
C PHE A 35 3.50 -17.14 -1.24
N LEU A 36 4.53 -17.30 -0.43
CA LEU A 36 4.90 -18.59 0.16
C LEU A 36 4.89 -18.42 1.67
N ALA A 37 4.13 -19.26 2.37
CA ALA A 37 4.06 -19.29 3.81
C ALA A 37 4.42 -20.67 4.36
N TYR A 38 5.18 -20.71 5.45
CA TYR A 38 5.46 -21.95 6.14
C TYR A 38 5.73 -21.73 7.62
N ARG A 39 5.49 -22.76 8.42
CA ARG A 39 5.77 -22.73 9.86
C ARG A 39 7.27 -22.84 10.10
N ILE A 40 7.81 -21.94 10.92
CA ILE A 40 9.22 -21.93 11.33
C ILE A 40 9.41 -22.31 12.80
N SER A 41 8.35 -22.22 13.60
CA SER A 41 8.34 -22.69 14.99
C SER A 41 6.92 -22.94 15.47
N ASP A 42 6.77 -23.40 16.71
CA ASP A 42 5.44 -23.66 17.23
C ASP A 42 4.53 -22.43 17.29
N ASN A 43 5.14 -21.26 17.43
CA ASN A 43 4.46 -19.99 17.65
C ASN A 43 4.61 -19.02 16.48
N SER A 44 5.23 -19.45 15.37
CA SER A 44 5.54 -18.57 14.26
C SER A 44 5.52 -19.23 12.90
N HIS A 45 5.05 -18.43 11.94
CA HIS A 45 5.11 -18.67 10.51
C HIS A 45 5.99 -17.61 9.85
N LEU A 46 6.59 -17.95 8.72
CA LEU A 46 7.27 -17.03 7.82
C LEU A 46 6.41 -16.88 6.56
N LEU A 47 6.23 -15.64 6.11
CA LEU A 47 5.59 -15.29 4.85
C LEU A 47 6.64 -14.63 3.95
N ILE A 48 6.78 -15.12 2.73
CA ILE A 48 7.70 -14.59 1.71
C ILE A 48 6.86 -14.01 0.58
N ASP A 49 7.18 -12.77 0.16
CA ASP A 49 6.60 -12.12 -1.02
C ASP A 49 7.65 -12.03 -2.15
N SER A 50 7.50 -12.87 -3.17
CA SER A 50 8.48 -12.99 -4.27
C SER A 50 8.52 -11.77 -5.21
N VAL A 51 7.54 -10.88 -5.13
CA VAL A 51 7.47 -9.69 -6.01
C VAL A 51 8.37 -8.55 -5.54
N TYR A 52 8.76 -8.54 -4.26
CA TYR A 52 9.51 -7.46 -3.63
C TYR A 52 10.76 -7.99 -2.91
N GLU A 53 11.73 -8.46 -3.68
CA GLU A 53 13.06 -8.92 -3.20
C GLU A 53 12.96 -10.04 -2.14
N ASP A 54 12.01 -10.97 -2.33
CA ASP A 54 11.75 -12.07 -1.40
C ASP A 54 11.57 -11.59 0.05
N ARG A 55 10.84 -10.49 0.23
CA ARG A 55 10.59 -9.90 1.54
C ARG A 55 9.99 -10.95 2.47
N GLU A 56 10.68 -11.17 3.58
CA GLU A 56 10.27 -12.09 4.63
C GLU A 56 9.55 -11.35 5.76
N LEU A 57 8.36 -11.82 6.14
CA LEU A 57 7.58 -11.31 7.26
C LEU A 57 7.27 -12.45 8.22
N GLN A 58 7.62 -12.25 9.50
CA GLN A 58 7.29 -13.19 10.55
C GLN A 58 5.86 -12.97 11.04
N VAL A 59 5.03 -14.00 10.96
CA VAL A 59 3.63 -13.97 11.39
C VAL A 59 3.45 -14.82 12.64
N PRO A 60 3.08 -14.23 13.79
CA PRO A 60 2.77 -15.01 14.98
C PRO A 60 1.59 -15.97 14.74
N THR A 61 1.75 -17.24 15.08
CA THR A 61 0.69 -18.25 14.90
C THR A 61 -0.61 -17.87 15.62
N ARG A 62 -0.50 -17.17 16.76
CA ARG A 62 -1.66 -16.64 17.52
C ARG A 62 -2.55 -15.70 16.69
N LEU A 63 -2.01 -15.03 15.67
CA LEU A 63 -2.81 -14.21 14.76
C LEU A 63 -3.53 -15.09 13.74
N LEU A 64 -2.86 -16.10 13.19
CA LEU A 64 -3.45 -16.99 12.18
C LEU A 64 -4.62 -17.83 12.70
N VAL A 65 -4.59 -18.17 13.99
CA VAL A 65 -5.69 -18.89 14.67
C VAL A 65 -6.81 -17.97 15.15
N ASN A 66 -6.61 -16.65 15.13
CA ASN A 66 -7.64 -15.69 15.52
C ASN A 66 -8.63 -15.51 14.36
N PRO A 67 -9.94 -15.80 14.54
CA PRO A 67 -10.93 -15.62 13.48
C PRO A 67 -11.10 -14.15 13.05
N ASP A 68 -10.81 -13.19 13.94
CA ASP A 68 -10.90 -11.76 13.66
C ASP A 68 -9.64 -11.20 12.97
N PHE A 69 -8.63 -12.05 12.74
CA PHE A 69 -7.43 -11.63 12.02
C PHE A 69 -7.69 -11.54 10.52
N GLU A 70 -7.40 -10.37 9.95
CA GLU A 70 -7.54 -10.07 8.53
C GLU A 70 -6.14 -9.98 7.87
N PRO A 71 -5.69 -11.03 7.14
CA PRO A 71 -4.35 -11.07 6.58
C PRO A 71 -4.02 -9.92 5.62
N GLY A 72 -4.94 -9.54 4.73
CA GLY A 72 -4.70 -8.49 3.75
C GLY A 72 -4.46 -7.12 4.36
N PRO A 73 -5.38 -6.58 5.19
CA PRO A 73 -5.15 -5.33 5.90
C PRO A 73 -3.88 -5.35 6.74
N TRP A 74 -3.57 -6.48 7.39
CA TRP A 74 -2.31 -6.63 8.13
C TRP A 74 -1.09 -6.52 7.20
N PHE A 75 -1.08 -7.25 6.08
CA PHE A 75 0.02 -7.27 5.11
C PHE A 75 0.20 -5.90 4.45
N ALA A 76 -0.90 -5.27 4.02
CA ALA A 76 -0.92 -3.93 3.44
C ALA A 76 -0.27 -2.89 4.37
N ARG A 77 -0.48 -3.00 5.69
CA ARG A 77 0.21 -2.15 6.69
C ARG A 77 1.71 -2.43 6.74
N GLN A 78 2.13 -3.69 6.72
CA GLN A 78 3.57 -4.04 6.73
C GLN A 78 4.30 -3.47 5.52
N ILE A 79 3.70 -3.56 4.32
CA ILE A 79 4.32 -3.03 3.11
C ILE A 79 4.21 -1.51 3.01
N GLY A 80 3.15 -0.92 3.55
CA GLY A 80 2.96 0.54 3.65
C GLY A 80 3.99 1.19 4.57
N ASP A 81 4.21 0.62 5.77
CA ASP A 81 5.23 1.08 6.72
C ASP A 81 6.65 0.90 6.16
N SER A 82 6.89 -0.18 5.42
CA SER A 82 8.19 -0.41 4.76
C SER A 82 8.45 0.56 3.60
N SER A 83 7.39 1.08 2.94
CA SER A 83 7.52 2.13 1.93
C SER A 83 7.72 3.52 2.54
N ALA A 84 7.28 3.73 3.79
CA ALA A 84 7.49 4.95 4.54
C ALA A 84 8.88 4.99 5.22
N ALA A 85 9.46 3.83 5.53
CA ALA A 85 10.74 3.72 6.25
C ALA A 85 11.99 4.05 5.41
N SER A 86 11.87 4.32 4.11
CA SER A 86 12.97 4.92 3.33
C SER A 86 13.01 6.45 3.40
N GLU A 87 12.05 7.08 4.08
CA GLU A 87 12.09 8.52 4.41
C GLU A 87 11.34 8.81 5.72
N THR A 88 11.87 8.46 6.90
CA THR A 88 11.65 9.31 8.09
C THR A 88 12.55 8.94 9.27
N THR A 89 13.55 9.78 9.48
CA THR A 89 14.16 10.01 10.79
C THR A 89 13.07 10.34 11.81
N SER A 90 13.03 9.57 12.89
CA SER A 90 12.20 9.79 14.08
C SER A 90 12.13 11.26 14.50
N ARG A 91 10.91 11.79 14.62
CA ARG A 91 10.60 12.90 15.52
C ARG A 91 9.32 12.61 16.32
N PRO A 92 9.26 13.03 17.59
CA PRO A 92 8.20 12.64 18.53
C PRO A 92 6.84 13.22 18.15
N MET A 93 5.80 12.43 18.41
CA MET A 93 4.37 12.76 18.29
C MET A 93 4.03 14.08 18.98
N GLY A 94 3.62 15.07 18.20
CA GLY A 94 3.07 16.32 18.71
C GLY A 94 2.60 17.28 17.64
N ASP A 95 3.22 17.28 16.45
CA ASP A 95 2.97 18.34 15.48
C ASP A 95 3.33 17.90 14.05
N ALA A 96 2.33 17.43 13.28
CA ALA A 96 2.42 17.32 11.80
C ALA A 96 1.07 16.88 11.20
N ARG A 97 0.04 17.73 11.35
CA ARG A 97 -0.76 18.07 10.17
C ARG A 97 0.14 18.95 9.31
N ALA A 98 0.11 18.75 7.99
CA ALA A 98 0.85 19.51 6.97
C ALA A 98 2.34 19.13 6.81
N THR A 99 2.65 18.28 5.84
CA THR A 99 3.57 18.61 4.71
C THR A 99 3.54 17.44 3.71
N ARG A 100 2.41 17.22 3.04
CA ARG A 100 2.40 16.53 1.74
C ARG A 100 1.22 16.95 0.86
N ILE A 101 0.93 18.25 0.87
CA ILE A 101 0.03 18.89 -0.10
C ILE A 101 0.84 19.82 -1.05
N SER A 102 2.07 20.20 -0.69
CA SER A 102 2.85 21.18 -1.45
C SER A 102 3.49 20.65 -2.75
N GLN A 103 3.57 19.34 -2.98
CA GLN A 103 4.13 18.79 -4.23
C GLN A 103 3.10 18.61 -5.34
N ILE A 104 1.80 18.57 -5.03
CA ILE A 104 0.74 18.46 -6.06
C ILE A 104 0.38 19.84 -6.63
N LEU A 105 0.56 20.92 -5.85
CA LEU A 105 0.21 22.28 -6.27
C LEU A 105 1.27 23.00 -7.12
N ASN A 106 2.45 22.42 -7.34
CA ASN A 106 3.54 23.10 -8.07
C ASN A 106 3.80 22.56 -9.49
N ASN A 107 3.04 21.53 -9.91
CA ASN A 107 3.10 20.95 -11.26
C ASN A 107 1.79 21.16 -12.02
N SER A 108 1.09 22.28 -11.77
CA SER A 108 -0.02 22.70 -12.63
C SER A 108 0.53 23.08 -14.01
N GLU A 109 0.76 22.06 -14.85
CA GLU A 109 0.64 22.23 -16.29
C GLU A 109 -0.72 22.87 -16.54
N ARG A 110 -0.71 23.98 -17.29
CA ARG A 110 -1.90 24.74 -17.64
C ARG A 110 -2.94 23.79 -18.20
N TYR A 111 -4.17 23.87 -17.68
CA TYR A 111 -5.31 23.24 -18.33
C TYR A 111 -5.47 23.86 -19.73
N PRO A 112 -5.50 23.06 -20.81
CA PRO A 112 -5.82 23.57 -22.14
C PRO A 112 -7.32 23.89 -22.17
N GLY A 113 -7.65 25.11 -21.78
CA GLY A 113 -9.01 25.61 -21.61
C GLY A 113 -9.11 27.05 -21.12
N ASP A 114 -8.00 27.67 -20.69
CA ASP A 114 -7.94 29.05 -20.22
C ASP A 114 -7.89 30.13 -21.33
N ASP A 115 -8.27 29.80 -22.57
CA ASP A 115 -8.59 30.82 -23.59
C ASP A 115 -10.07 31.20 -23.49
N LEU A 116 -10.42 31.87 -22.39
CA LEU A 116 -11.69 32.59 -22.29
C LEU A 116 -11.51 34.00 -22.88
N PRO A 117 -12.39 34.46 -23.79
CA PRO A 117 -12.27 35.79 -24.37
C PRO A 117 -12.53 36.87 -23.31
N ASP A 118 -11.68 37.90 -23.32
CA ASP A 118 -11.74 39.07 -22.43
C ASP A 118 -13.15 39.69 -22.43
N PHE A 119 -13.84 39.58 -21.29
CA PHE A 119 -15.07 40.32 -21.04
C PHE A 119 -14.72 41.78 -20.71
N HIS A 120 -14.78 42.66 -21.70
CA HIS A 120 -14.83 44.10 -21.45
C HIS A 120 -16.21 44.51 -20.90
N PRO A 121 -16.31 45.09 -19.69
CA PRO A 121 -17.57 45.65 -19.24
C PRO A 121 -17.91 46.91 -20.06
N ARG A 122 -18.99 46.83 -20.86
CA ARG A 122 -19.61 48.01 -21.48
C ARG A 122 -20.18 48.89 -20.37
N ARG A 123 -19.61 50.08 -20.17
CA ARG A 123 -20.32 51.16 -19.48
C ARG A 123 -21.31 51.75 -20.47
N ASN A 124 -22.60 51.50 -20.23
CA ASN A 124 -23.69 52.18 -20.90
C ASN A 124 -23.76 53.63 -20.42
N GLU A 125 -23.82 54.53 -21.39
CA GLU A 125 -24.25 55.92 -21.26
C GLU A 125 -25.72 55.98 -20.84
N TYR A 126 -26.02 56.87 -19.89
CA TYR A 126 -27.30 57.54 -19.72
C TYR A 126 -27.04 58.96 -19.21
#